data_AF-A0A936VFJ7-F1
#
_entry.id   AF-A0A936VFJ7-F1
#
_cell.length_a   1.000
_cell.length_b   1.000
_cell.length_c   1.000
_cell.angle_alpha   90.00
_cell.angle_beta   90.00
_cell.angle_gamma   90.00
#
_symmetry.space_group_name_H-M   'P 1'
#
loop_
_entity.id
_entity.type
_entity.pdbx_description
1 polymer ?
#
loop_
_entity_poly.entity_id
_entity_poly.type
_entity_poly.pdbx_seq_one_letter_code
_entity_poly.pdbx_strand_id
1 'polypeptide(L)'
;MAISPSRIAAYDCLFAIDSGTAFSADALASVEPGLSEKDRGLCHELVLGSLRRQIYLDRLMAKFAGAKKLDRAVRVALRLGAYQLLFLDRVPAFSAINESVELVRKAKKASATGFVNAILRRITRESIEIAFADEIDRVSVETSHPRWLLERWVNELGQDRAFSLAAANNAEPPLAFRRTARSSGVELEDVGRPSRHVGGCRMGTGISGQLLELERAGEIYFQDEASQLVASAVRASDGESIIDICAAPGSKTGTLPVSSDRLVVAGDVSWPRLVTLRSNLEHQGVVDITLCQYDAEVELPFADSTFDVVIVDAPCSGTGTIRHNPEIRYKLNEADF
;
A
#
# COMPACT_ATOMS: atom_id res chain seq x y z
N MET A 1 4.99 30.78 -8.52
CA MET A 1 4.52 29.69 -9.42
C MET A 1 3.53 28.86 -8.62
N ALA A 2 2.39 28.49 -9.18
CA ALA A 2 1.41 27.66 -8.48
C ALA A 2 1.99 26.25 -8.23
N ILE A 3 1.68 25.65 -7.09
CA ILE A 3 2.05 24.27 -6.77
C ILE A 3 1.25 23.35 -7.68
N SER A 4 1.91 22.34 -8.25
CA SER A 4 1.25 21.30 -9.05
C SER A 4 0.16 20.55 -8.26
N PRO A 5 -0.97 20.18 -8.89
CA PRO A 5 -2.03 19.41 -8.23
C PRO A 5 -1.53 18.11 -7.61
N SER A 6 -0.66 17.38 -8.32
CA SER A 6 -0.04 16.14 -7.84
C SER A 6 0.75 16.30 -6.53
N ARG A 7 1.52 17.40 -6.37
CA ARG A 7 2.28 17.63 -5.12
C ARG A 7 1.42 18.12 -3.97
N ILE A 8 0.36 18.87 -4.25
CA ILE A 8 -0.64 19.22 -3.23
C ILE A 8 -1.28 17.93 -2.71
N ALA A 9 -1.79 17.10 -3.60
CA ALA A 9 -2.44 15.84 -3.25
C ALA A 9 -1.48 14.90 -2.49
N ALA A 10 -0.24 14.76 -2.94
CA ALA A 10 0.75 13.93 -2.27
C ALA A 10 1.10 14.46 -0.87
N TYR A 11 1.23 15.77 -0.71
CA TYR A 11 1.45 16.39 0.60
C TYR A 11 0.27 16.13 1.54
N ASP A 12 -0.96 16.31 1.08
CA ASP A 12 -2.16 16.11 1.89
C ASP A 12 -2.29 14.63 2.31
N CYS A 13 -2.00 13.68 1.42
CA CYS A 13 -1.94 12.24 1.73
C CYS A 13 -0.88 11.92 2.78
N LEU A 14 0.37 12.35 2.56
CA LEU A 14 1.47 12.10 3.51
C LEU A 14 1.21 12.75 4.86
N PHE A 15 0.57 13.92 4.89
CA PHE A 15 0.18 14.58 6.13
C PHE A 15 -0.85 13.77 6.91
N ALA A 16 -1.90 13.26 6.23
CA ALA A 16 -2.92 12.41 6.84
C ALA A 16 -2.33 11.09 7.39
N ILE A 17 -1.40 10.48 6.64
CA ILE A 17 -0.73 9.25 7.05
C ILE A 17 0.19 9.50 8.26
N ASP A 18 0.98 10.58 8.27
CA ASP A 18 1.84 10.97 9.40
C ASP A 18 1.03 11.41 10.64
N SER A 19 -0.23 11.86 10.46
CA SER A 19 -1.16 12.08 11.57
C SER A 19 -1.84 10.83 12.10
N GLY A 20 -1.68 9.68 11.43
CA GLY A 20 -2.32 8.42 11.81
C GLY A 20 -3.80 8.34 11.45
N THR A 21 -4.31 9.25 10.61
CA THR A 21 -5.73 9.34 10.27
C THR A 21 -6.10 8.53 9.02
N ALA A 22 -5.11 8.00 8.29
CA ALA A 22 -5.33 7.21 7.08
C ALA A 22 -4.19 6.21 6.82
N PHE A 23 -4.48 5.20 5.99
CA PHE A 23 -3.49 4.40 5.27
C PHE A 23 -3.31 4.94 3.85
N SER A 24 -2.24 4.53 3.16
CA SER A 24 -1.91 5.05 1.82
C SER A 24 -3.02 4.78 0.82
N ALA A 25 -3.64 3.60 0.86
CA ALA A 25 -4.74 3.22 -0.03
C ALA A 25 -5.91 4.20 0.08
N ASP A 26 -6.41 4.44 1.31
CA ASP A 26 -7.54 5.33 1.56
C ASP A 26 -7.21 6.79 1.22
N ALA A 27 -6.00 7.24 1.61
CA ALA A 27 -5.54 8.60 1.35
C ALA A 27 -5.46 8.88 -0.15
N LEU A 28 -4.87 7.97 -0.93
CA LEU A 28 -4.74 8.10 -2.38
C LEU A 28 -6.11 8.07 -3.06
N ALA A 29 -6.97 7.11 -2.70
CA ALA A 29 -8.32 7.02 -3.24
C ALA A 29 -9.14 8.30 -3.02
N SER A 30 -8.95 8.99 -1.89
CA SER A 30 -9.66 10.23 -1.57
C SER A 30 -9.29 11.43 -2.47
N VAL A 31 -8.06 11.47 -3.00
CA VAL A 31 -7.56 12.61 -3.79
C VAL A 31 -7.59 12.35 -5.30
N GLU A 32 -7.58 11.08 -5.72
CA GLU A 32 -7.55 10.66 -7.12
C GLU A 32 -8.63 11.26 -8.02
N PRO A 33 -9.91 11.38 -7.61
CA PRO A 33 -10.96 11.93 -8.48
C PRO A 33 -10.68 13.36 -8.96
N GLY A 34 -9.91 14.14 -8.20
CA GLY A 34 -9.54 15.51 -8.53
C GLY A 34 -8.30 15.65 -9.43
N LEU A 35 -7.66 14.56 -9.84
CA LEU A 35 -6.38 14.58 -10.55
C LEU A 35 -6.50 14.08 -12.00
N SER A 36 -5.71 14.68 -12.88
CA SER A 36 -5.44 14.14 -14.22
C SER A 36 -4.69 12.80 -14.12
N GLU A 37 -4.74 11.94 -15.14
CA GLU A 37 -4.03 10.66 -15.12
C GLU A 37 -2.52 10.81 -14.85
N LYS A 38 -1.89 11.79 -15.50
CA LYS A 38 -0.48 12.12 -15.29
C LYS A 38 -0.21 12.58 -13.85
N ASP A 39 -1.10 13.41 -13.29
CA ASP A 39 -0.96 13.86 -11.90
C ASP A 39 -1.22 12.74 -10.90
N ARG A 40 -2.10 11.78 -11.19
CA ARG A 40 -2.31 10.60 -10.35
C ARG A 40 -1.04 9.76 -10.28
N GLY A 41 -0.43 9.45 -11.43
CA GLY A 41 0.82 8.69 -11.48
C GLY A 41 1.92 9.34 -10.65
N LEU A 42 2.11 10.66 -10.81
CA LEU A 42 3.11 11.39 -10.01
C LEU A 42 2.72 11.46 -8.52
N CYS A 43 1.44 11.65 -8.19
CA CYS A 43 0.98 11.66 -6.79
C CYS A 43 1.28 10.33 -6.09
N HIS A 44 0.93 9.20 -6.72
CA HIS A 44 1.23 7.86 -6.22
C HIS A 44 2.72 7.64 -5.99
N GLU A 45 3.54 7.99 -6.98
CA GLU A 45 5.00 7.86 -6.88
C GLU A 45 5.55 8.69 -5.72
N LEU A 46 5.08 9.93 -5.56
CA LEU A 46 5.50 10.80 -4.47
C LEU A 46 5.08 10.28 -3.09
N VAL A 47 3.85 9.79 -2.93
CA VAL A 47 3.34 9.27 -1.65
C VAL A 47 4.05 7.97 -1.29
N LEU A 48 3.93 6.95 -2.13
CA LEU A 48 4.46 5.62 -1.84
C LEU A 48 5.99 5.64 -1.79
N GLY A 49 6.63 6.39 -2.69
CA GLY A 49 8.08 6.56 -2.70
C GLY A 49 8.62 7.24 -1.44
N SER A 50 7.99 8.33 -0.99
CA SER A 50 8.36 9.01 0.25
C SER A 50 8.19 8.08 1.47
N LEU A 51 7.13 7.27 1.50
CA LEU A 51 6.91 6.29 2.56
C LEU A 51 7.95 5.16 2.52
N ARG A 52 8.28 4.59 1.35
CA ARG A 52 9.35 3.57 1.21
C ARG A 52 10.72 4.08 1.67
N ARG A 53 10.97 5.38 1.55
CA ARG A 53 12.25 6.01 1.92
C ARG A 53 12.19 6.81 3.23
N GLN A 54 11.14 6.68 4.05
CA GLN A 54 10.90 7.63 5.14
C GLN A 54 12.04 7.69 6.17
N ILE A 55 12.53 6.56 6.69
CA ILE A 55 13.63 6.55 7.68
C ILE A 55 14.92 7.06 7.04
N TYR A 56 15.21 6.67 5.80
CA TYR A 56 16.34 7.21 5.04
C TYR A 56 16.28 8.75 4.95
N LEU A 57 15.13 9.28 4.52
CA LEU A 57 14.90 10.71 4.40
C LEU A 57 14.99 11.41 5.76
N ASP A 58 14.45 10.81 6.82
CA ASP A 58 14.53 11.34 8.18
C ASP A 58 15.97 11.42 8.71
N ARG A 59 16.75 10.35 8.51
CA ARG A 59 18.17 10.31 8.89
C ARG A 59 18.97 11.35 8.12
N LEU A 60 18.69 11.50 6.83
CA LEU A 60 19.31 12.52 5.98
C LEU A 60 18.97 13.93 6.45
N MET A 61 17.69 14.21 6.69
CA MET A 61 17.24 15.52 7.15
C MET A 61 17.82 15.88 8.51
N ALA A 62 17.94 14.91 9.44
CA ALA A 62 18.54 15.14 10.76
C ALA A 62 19.99 15.63 10.66
N LYS A 63 20.77 15.14 9.67
CA LYS A 63 22.14 15.65 9.40
C LYS A 63 22.16 17.14 9.09
N PHE A 64 21.18 17.63 8.32
CA PHE A 64 21.14 19.03 7.89
C PHE A 64 20.39 19.95 8.85
N ALA A 65 19.36 19.44 9.54
CA ALA A 65 18.51 20.17 10.47
C ALA A 65 19.10 20.25 11.90
N GLY A 66 20.01 19.33 12.26
CA GLY A 66 20.47 19.14 13.62
C GLY A 66 19.39 18.54 14.54
N ALA A 67 19.56 18.68 15.86
CA ALA A 67 18.64 18.15 16.88
C ALA A 67 17.29 18.88 16.99
N LYS A 68 16.88 19.66 15.97
CA LYS A 68 15.63 20.43 16.00
C LYS A 68 14.44 19.51 15.77
N LYS A 69 13.48 19.53 16.71
CA LYS A 69 12.17 18.92 16.50
C LYS A 69 11.40 19.73 15.45
N LEU A 70 11.11 19.11 14.31
CA LEU A 70 10.39 19.76 13.22
C LEU A 70 8.88 19.63 13.40
N ASP A 71 8.17 20.71 13.07
CA ASP A 71 6.72 20.68 12.89
C ASP A 71 6.34 19.64 11.82
N ARG A 72 5.21 18.94 12.01
CA ARG A 72 4.75 17.89 11.10
C ARG A 72 4.64 18.38 9.65
N ALA A 73 4.03 19.55 9.43
CA ALA A 73 3.87 20.10 8.09
C ALA A 73 5.22 20.35 7.42
N VAL A 74 6.19 20.87 8.17
CA VAL A 74 7.54 21.14 7.69
C VAL A 74 8.27 19.83 7.38
N ARG A 75 8.17 18.82 8.25
CA ARG A 75 8.77 17.50 8.04
C ARG A 75 8.21 16.79 6.81
N VAL A 76 6.89 16.79 6.61
CA VAL A 76 6.25 16.18 5.44
C VAL A 76 6.70 16.88 4.14
N ALA A 77 6.73 18.21 4.12
CA ALA A 77 7.22 18.95 2.95
C ALA A 77 8.70 18.69 2.66
N LEU A 78 9.54 18.57 3.69
CA LEU A 78 10.95 18.24 3.52
C LEU A 78 11.15 16.80 3.02
N ARG A 79 10.43 15.81 3.55
CA ARG A 79 10.47 14.43 3.04
C ARG A 79 10.10 14.38 1.56
N LEU A 80 8.97 15.00 1.21
CA LEU A 80 8.48 15.06 -0.17
C LEU A 80 9.46 15.76 -1.11
N GLY A 81 10.05 16.88 -0.68
CA GLY A 81 11.05 17.62 -1.45
C GLY A 81 12.35 16.83 -1.63
N ALA A 82 12.86 16.23 -0.55
CA ALA A 82 14.07 15.42 -0.58
C ALA A 82 13.88 14.15 -1.42
N TYR A 83 12.72 13.50 -1.35
CA TYR A 83 12.40 12.33 -2.17
C TYR A 83 12.54 12.65 -3.66
N GLN A 84 11.93 13.75 -4.10
CA GLN A 84 12.00 14.19 -5.50
C GLN A 84 13.43 14.45 -5.96
N LEU A 85 14.24 15.11 -5.12
CA LEU A 85 15.62 15.47 -5.48
C LEU A 85 16.55 14.25 -5.61
N LEU A 86 16.26 13.19 -4.87
CA LEU A 86 17.16 12.04 -4.75
C LEU A 86 16.74 10.84 -5.58
N PHE A 87 15.45 10.69 -5.86
CA PHE A 87 14.91 9.48 -6.46
C PHE A 87 14.14 9.74 -7.76
N LEU A 88 13.87 11.01 -8.14
CA LEU A 88 13.16 11.33 -9.38
C LEU A 88 14.03 12.13 -10.37
N ASP A 89 14.63 11.43 -11.34
CA ASP A 89 15.54 12.02 -12.34
C ASP A 89 14.88 13.09 -13.22
N ARG A 90 13.57 12.98 -13.44
CA ARG A 90 12.82 13.85 -14.36
C ARG A 90 12.29 15.12 -13.71
N VAL A 91 12.45 15.29 -12.40
CA VAL A 91 11.96 16.47 -11.67
C VAL A 91 13.10 17.49 -11.53
N PRO A 92 13.00 18.69 -12.14
CA PRO A 92 14.02 19.71 -11.97
C PRO A 92 14.18 20.10 -10.50
N ALA A 93 15.43 20.18 -10.03
CA ALA A 93 15.73 20.50 -8.64
C ALA A 93 15.10 21.82 -8.18
N PHE A 94 15.13 22.84 -9.04
CA PHE A 94 14.46 24.12 -8.76
C PHE A 94 12.96 23.96 -8.48
N SER A 95 12.26 23.13 -9.27
CA SER A 95 10.83 22.88 -9.09
C SER A 95 10.53 22.14 -7.80
N ALA A 96 11.28 21.06 -7.50
CA ALA A 96 11.13 20.31 -6.24
C ALA A 96 11.32 21.22 -5.01
N ILE A 97 12.36 22.07 -5.02
CA ILE A 97 12.65 23.00 -3.93
C ILE A 97 11.55 24.06 -3.81
N ASN A 98 11.23 24.75 -4.91
CA ASN A 98 10.27 25.85 -4.90
C ASN A 98 8.88 25.36 -4.48
N GLU A 99 8.39 24.26 -5.03
CA GLU A 99 7.08 23.72 -4.67
C GLU A 99 7.03 23.23 -3.21
N SER A 100 8.11 22.66 -2.68
CA SER A 100 8.19 22.30 -1.26
C SER A 100 8.11 23.52 -0.33
N VAL A 101 8.70 24.65 -0.73
CA VAL A 101 8.61 25.92 -0.01
C VAL A 101 7.18 26.47 -0.03
N GLU A 102 6.53 26.42 -1.19
CA GLU A 102 5.14 26.86 -1.34
C GLU A 102 4.18 25.97 -0.54
N LEU A 103 4.41 24.65 -0.46
CA LEU A 103 3.63 23.74 0.40
C LEU A 103 3.70 24.15 1.88
N VAL A 104 4.90 24.47 2.38
CA VAL A 104 5.09 24.98 3.75
C VAL A 104 4.35 26.30 3.98
N ARG A 105 4.34 27.19 2.99
CA ARG A 105 3.58 28.44 3.05
C ARG A 105 2.07 28.18 3.10
N LYS A 106 1.56 27.29 2.24
CA LYS A 106 0.15 26.86 2.22
C LYS A 106 -0.27 26.24 3.55
N ALA A 107 0.61 25.48 4.18
CA ALA A 107 0.40 24.90 5.52
C ALA A 107 0.46 25.92 6.67
N LYS A 108 0.47 27.23 6.39
CA LYS A 108 0.58 28.32 7.37
C LYS A 108 1.84 28.27 8.23
N LYS A 109 2.95 27.73 7.68
CA LYS A 109 4.27 27.67 8.33
C LYS A 109 5.29 28.56 7.63
N ALA A 110 4.87 29.77 7.22
CA ALA A 110 5.68 30.68 6.40
C ALA A 110 7.07 30.99 6.99
N SER A 111 7.22 31.04 8.32
CA SER A 111 8.51 31.24 9.00
C SER A 111 9.53 30.12 8.74
N ALA A 112 9.09 28.92 8.38
CA ALA A 112 9.97 27.78 8.08
C ALA A 112 10.38 27.70 6.59
N THR A 113 9.85 28.55 5.72
CA THR A 113 10.12 28.51 4.27
C THR A 113 11.61 28.67 3.93
N GLY A 114 12.29 29.63 4.56
CA GLY A 114 13.74 29.83 4.38
C GLY A 114 14.56 28.63 4.84
N PHE A 115 14.15 27.99 5.93
CA PHE A 115 14.79 26.77 6.46
C PHE A 115 14.63 25.59 5.51
N VAL A 116 13.41 25.34 5.00
CA VAL A 116 13.15 24.28 4.02
C VAL A 116 13.95 24.48 2.74
N ASN A 117 13.94 25.69 2.18
CA ASN A 117 14.74 26.03 1.01
C ASN A 117 16.24 25.78 1.25
N ALA A 118 16.76 26.18 2.41
CA ALA A 118 18.17 25.99 2.75
C ALA A 118 18.54 24.50 2.83
N ILE A 119 17.76 23.68 3.52
CA ILE A 119 18.03 22.23 3.63
C ILE A 119 18.00 21.56 2.26
N LEU A 120 16.94 21.76 1.47
CA LEU A 120 16.82 21.10 0.17
C LEU A 120 17.93 21.53 -0.80
N ARG A 121 18.40 22.78 -0.73
CA ARG A 121 19.57 23.24 -1.51
C ARG A 121 20.89 22.62 -1.05
N ARG A 122 21.02 22.27 0.23
CA ARG A 122 22.21 21.57 0.75
C ARG A 122 22.23 20.12 0.25
N ILE A 123 21.08 19.45 0.24
CA ILE A 123 20.93 18.09 -0.31
C ILE A 123 21.42 18.00 -1.77
N THR A 124 21.23 19.04 -2.59
CA THR A 124 21.67 19.03 -3.99
C THR A 124 23.14 19.40 -4.20
N ARG A 125 23.85 19.88 -3.17
CA ARG A 125 25.22 20.42 -3.29
C ARG A 125 26.26 19.63 -2.50
N GLU A 126 25.87 19.09 -1.36
CA GLU A 126 26.75 18.36 -0.44
C GLU A 126 26.69 16.86 -0.73
N SER A 127 27.82 16.16 -0.56
CA SER A 127 27.83 14.69 -0.65
C SER A 127 27.00 14.08 0.48
N ILE A 128 26.17 13.10 0.12
CA ILE A 128 25.30 12.42 1.06
C ILE A 128 26.06 11.24 1.65
N GLU A 129 26.74 11.50 2.75
CA GLU A 129 27.36 10.46 3.59
C GLU A 129 26.57 10.31 4.88
N ILE A 130 25.94 9.15 5.08
CA ILE A 130 25.23 8.80 6.31
C ILE A 130 26.13 7.87 7.12
N ALA A 131 26.40 8.23 8.37
CA ALA A 131 27.09 7.35 9.30
C ALA A 131 26.11 6.36 9.91
N PHE A 132 26.54 5.10 10.04
CA PHE A 132 25.77 4.01 10.62
C PHE A 132 26.46 3.51 11.88
N ALA A 133 25.68 3.14 12.90
CA ALA A 133 26.22 2.62 14.15
C ALA A 133 26.76 1.18 14.00
N ASP A 134 26.06 0.36 13.22
CA ASP A 134 26.38 -1.03 12.92
C ASP A 134 25.66 -1.46 11.63
N GLU A 135 25.80 -2.73 11.27
CA GLU A 135 25.19 -3.29 10.04
C GLU A 135 23.66 -3.28 10.09
N ILE A 136 23.04 -3.50 11.25
CA ILE A 136 21.58 -3.46 11.41
C ILE A 136 21.07 -2.02 11.23
N ASP A 137 21.77 -1.03 11.78
CA ASP A 137 21.45 0.40 11.58
C ASP A 137 21.60 0.80 10.11
N ARG A 138 22.63 0.29 9.43
CA ARG A 138 22.81 0.48 7.98
C ARG A 138 21.62 -0.04 7.18
N VAL A 139 21.24 -1.30 7.38
CA VAL A 139 20.10 -1.91 6.67
C VAL A 139 18.79 -1.22 7.06
N SER A 140 18.61 -0.86 8.34
CA SER A 140 17.46 -0.12 8.85
C SER A 140 17.26 1.18 8.07
N VAL A 141 18.32 1.97 7.93
CA VAL A 141 18.25 3.26 7.24
C VAL A 141 18.09 3.08 5.73
N GLU A 142 18.88 2.22 5.09
CA GLU A 142 18.87 2.05 3.63
C GLU A 142 17.54 1.46 3.09
N THR A 143 16.96 0.52 3.84
CA THR A 143 15.69 -0.15 3.48
C THR A 143 14.47 0.50 4.13
N SER A 144 14.68 1.54 4.94
CA SER A 144 13.71 2.19 5.81
C SER A 144 12.89 1.26 6.70
N HIS A 145 13.49 0.28 7.36
CA HIS A 145 12.81 -0.53 8.38
C HIS A 145 13.20 -0.07 9.78
N PRO A 146 12.28 -0.01 10.76
CA PRO A 146 12.67 0.23 12.14
C PRO A 146 13.69 -0.81 12.60
N ARG A 147 14.68 -0.35 13.38
CA ARG A 147 15.73 -1.21 13.90
C ARG A 147 15.19 -2.45 14.63
N TRP A 148 14.23 -2.24 15.54
CA TRP A 148 13.63 -3.32 16.33
C TRP A 148 13.00 -4.42 15.45
N LEU A 149 12.40 -4.04 14.32
CA LEU A 149 11.76 -4.99 13.41
C LEU A 149 12.81 -5.84 12.69
N LEU A 150 13.94 -5.23 12.31
CA LEU A 150 15.07 -5.98 11.76
C LEU A 150 15.70 -6.89 12.80
N GLU A 151 15.91 -6.42 14.04
CA GLU A 151 16.45 -7.25 15.13
C GLU A 151 15.57 -8.47 15.38
N ARG A 152 14.24 -8.28 15.38
CA ARG A 152 13.28 -9.40 15.45
C ARG A 152 13.47 -10.39 14.30
N TRP A 153 13.49 -9.94 13.05
CA TRP A 153 13.67 -10.83 11.91
C TRP A 153 15.03 -11.51 11.89
N VAL A 154 16.10 -10.85 12.35
CA VAL A 154 17.42 -11.46 12.47
C VAL A 154 17.38 -12.60 13.49
N ASN A 155 16.69 -12.42 14.62
CA ASN A 155 16.53 -13.45 15.64
C ASN A 155 15.70 -14.65 15.14
N GLU A 156 14.67 -14.42 14.33
CA GLU A 156 13.75 -15.48 13.84
C GLU A 156 14.24 -16.19 12.57
N LEU A 157 14.81 -15.44 11.62
CA LEU A 157 15.11 -15.92 10.26
C LEU A 157 16.62 -16.05 9.99
N GLY A 158 17.46 -15.47 10.85
CA GLY A 158 18.87 -15.25 10.59
C GLY A 158 19.15 -14.00 9.74
N GLN A 159 20.37 -13.48 9.84
CA GLN A 159 20.78 -12.20 9.25
C GLN A 159 20.52 -12.10 7.75
N ASP A 160 21.00 -13.07 6.96
CA ASP A 160 20.93 -12.99 5.49
C ASP A 160 19.49 -12.97 4.98
N ARG A 161 18.60 -13.76 5.60
CA ARG A 161 17.18 -13.79 5.24
C ARG A 161 16.46 -12.53 5.68
N ALA A 162 16.75 -12.02 6.87
CA ALA A 162 16.16 -10.77 7.38
C ALA A 162 16.51 -9.58 6.47
N PHE A 163 17.77 -9.47 6.05
CA PHE A 163 18.21 -8.39 5.16
C PHE A 163 17.65 -8.54 3.75
N SER A 164 17.57 -9.77 3.23
CA SER A 164 16.92 -10.04 1.94
C SER A 164 15.43 -9.68 1.96
N LEU A 165 14.74 -9.98 3.06
CA LEU A 165 13.33 -9.61 3.26
C LEU A 165 13.17 -8.09 3.30
N ALA A 166 14.03 -7.37 4.04
CA ALA A 166 14.00 -5.92 4.10
C ALA A 166 14.24 -5.27 2.73
N ALA A 167 15.16 -5.82 1.93
CA ALA A 167 15.39 -5.38 0.56
C ALA A 167 14.16 -5.64 -0.34
N ALA A 168 13.55 -6.83 -0.24
CA ALA A 168 12.36 -7.19 -1.02
C ALA A 168 11.15 -6.30 -0.68
N ASN A 169 10.96 -5.98 0.60
CA ASN A 169 9.92 -5.07 1.09
C ASN A 169 10.08 -3.63 0.57
N ASN A 170 11.29 -3.25 0.13
CA ASN A 170 11.57 -1.92 -0.36
C ASN A 170 11.60 -1.81 -1.90
N ALA A 171 11.50 -2.95 -2.60
CA ALA A 171 11.38 -2.99 -4.04
C ALA A 171 9.96 -2.63 -4.50
N GLU A 172 9.81 -2.13 -5.73
CA GLU A 172 8.49 -1.86 -6.32
C GLU A 172 7.62 -3.13 -6.31
N PRO A 173 6.38 -3.10 -5.79
CA PRO A 173 5.52 -4.29 -5.73
C PRO A 173 5.27 -4.88 -7.12
N PRO A 174 5.32 -6.23 -7.28
CA PRO A 174 4.95 -6.84 -8.54
C PRO A 174 3.45 -6.58 -8.79
N LEU A 175 3.11 -6.28 -10.04
CA LEU A 175 1.71 -6.16 -10.42
C LEU A 175 1.17 -7.55 -10.72
N ALA A 176 0.20 -8.01 -9.94
CA ALA A 176 -0.52 -9.27 -10.17
C ALA A 176 -2.01 -8.99 -10.37
N PHE A 177 -2.62 -9.73 -11.29
CA PHE A 177 -4.04 -9.62 -11.59
C PHE A 177 -4.60 -10.95 -12.10
N ARG A 178 -5.93 -11.05 -12.11
CA ARG A 178 -6.67 -12.19 -12.67
C ARG A 178 -7.90 -11.71 -13.42
N ARG A 179 -8.49 -12.61 -14.19
CA ARG A 179 -9.84 -12.41 -14.73
C ARG A 179 -10.88 -12.44 -13.62
N THR A 180 -11.97 -11.72 -13.85
CA THR A 180 -13.17 -11.75 -13.01
C THR A 180 -14.24 -12.66 -13.62
N ALA A 181 -15.35 -12.86 -12.91
CA ALA A 181 -16.52 -13.56 -13.44
C ALA A 181 -17.25 -12.75 -14.53
N ARG A 182 -17.07 -11.41 -14.55
CA ARG A 182 -17.59 -10.51 -15.59
C ARG A 182 -16.80 -10.60 -16.90
N SER A 183 -15.60 -11.18 -16.88
CA SER A 183 -14.71 -11.12 -18.05
C SER A 183 -15.36 -11.73 -19.29
N SER A 184 -15.35 -10.98 -20.40
CA SER A 184 -15.87 -11.41 -21.69
C SER A 184 -14.88 -12.25 -22.51
N GLY A 185 -13.76 -12.67 -21.90
CA GLY A 185 -12.72 -13.45 -22.56
C GLY A 185 -11.70 -12.62 -23.33
N VAL A 186 -11.61 -11.31 -23.07
CA VAL A 186 -10.65 -10.39 -23.73
C VAL A 186 -9.23 -10.95 -23.64
N GLU A 187 -8.48 -10.98 -24.74
CA GLU A 187 -7.11 -11.48 -24.73
C GLU A 187 -6.19 -10.64 -23.81
N LEU A 188 -5.39 -11.33 -22.99
CA LEU A 188 -4.51 -10.71 -21.98
C LEU A 188 -3.02 -10.91 -22.26
N GLU A 189 -2.67 -11.42 -23.44
CA GLU A 189 -1.28 -11.74 -23.82
C GLU A 189 -0.38 -10.51 -23.80
N ASP A 190 -0.89 -9.36 -24.25
CA ASP A 190 -0.13 -8.13 -24.39
C ASP A 190 0.07 -7.35 -23.07
N VAL A 191 -0.71 -7.67 -22.02
CA VAL A 191 -0.78 -6.87 -20.78
C VAL A 191 -0.16 -7.53 -19.56
N GLY A 192 0.35 -8.76 -19.70
CA GLY A 192 1.06 -9.46 -18.63
C GLY A 192 1.42 -10.87 -19.04
N ARG A 193 2.29 -11.53 -18.28
CA ARG A 193 2.65 -12.92 -18.50
C ARG A 193 1.92 -13.83 -17.50
N PRO A 194 1.61 -15.09 -17.85
CA PRO A 194 1.09 -16.05 -16.88
C PRO A 194 2.02 -16.18 -15.66
N SER A 195 1.43 -16.27 -14.48
CA SER A 195 2.15 -16.68 -13.27
C SER A 195 2.68 -18.10 -13.44
N ARG A 196 3.87 -18.37 -12.87
CA ARG A 196 4.44 -19.71 -12.79
C ARG A 196 3.95 -20.51 -11.57
N HIS A 197 3.26 -19.84 -10.65
CA HIS A 197 2.91 -20.37 -9.33
C HIS A 197 1.41 -20.57 -9.15
N VAL A 198 0.60 -19.70 -9.78
CA VAL A 198 -0.87 -19.67 -9.58
C VAL A 198 -1.56 -19.68 -10.94
N GLY A 199 -2.36 -20.73 -11.19
CA GLY A 199 -3.17 -20.82 -12.41
C GLY A 199 -4.17 -19.66 -12.49
N GLY A 200 -4.35 -19.09 -13.69
CA GLY A 200 -5.24 -17.95 -13.92
C GLY A 200 -4.69 -16.58 -13.49
N CYS A 201 -3.64 -16.54 -12.67
CA CYS A 201 -2.92 -15.32 -12.32
C CYS A 201 -2.01 -14.85 -13.47
N ARG A 202 -1.93 -13.54 -13.66
CA ARG A 202 -0.96 -12.89 -14.57
C ARG A 202 -0.12 -11.87 -13.81
N MET A 203 1.14 -11.77 -14.22
CA MET A 203 2.13 -10.83 -13.72
C MET A 203 2.32 -9.72 -14.76
N GLY A 204 1.93 -8.50 -14.42
CA GLY A 204 2.17 -7.31 -15.22
C GLY A 204 3.60 -6.79 -15.07
N THR A 205 4.07 -6.03 -16.06
CA THR A 205 5.36 -5.32 -16.01
C THR A 205 5.25 -3.89 -15.47
N GLY A 206 4.05 -3.48 -15.07
CA GLY A 206 3.71 -2.13 -14.60
C GLY A 206 2.25 -1.81 -14.93
N ILE A 207 1.71 -0.76 -14.33
CA ILE A 207 0.34 -0.30 -14.62
C ILE A 207 0.36 0.45 -15.96
N SER A 208 -0.35 -0.10 -16.96
CA SER A 208 -0.58 0.53 -18.26
C SER A 208 -2.00 1.08 -18.36
N GLY A 209 -2.24 2.03 -19.27
CA GLY A 209 -3.58 2.54 -19.55
C GLY A 209 -4.56 1.43 -19.92
N GLN A 210 -4.12 0.47 -20.74
CA GLN A 210 -4.92 -0.70 -21.12
C GLN A 210 -5.31 -1.57 -19.92
N LEU A 211 -4.39 -1.82 -18.97
CA LEU A 211 -4.71 -2.56 -17.75
C LEU A 211 -5.73 -1.84 -16.89
N LEU A 212 -5.62 -0.51 -16.77
CA LEU A 212 -6.59 0.30 -16.04
C LEU A 212 -7.96 0.30 -16.73
N GLU A 213 -8.02 0.29 -18.06
CA GLU A 213 -9.27 0.17 -18.80
C GLU A 213 -9.95 -1.18 -18.57
N LEU A 214 -9.18 -2.27 -18.61
CA LEU A 214 -9.68 -3.61 -18.31
C LEU A 214 -10.18 -3.72 -16.87
N GLU A 215 -9.45 -3.16 -15.90
CA GLU A 215 -9.88 -3.17 -14.51
C GLU A 215 -11.15 -2.34 -14.32
N ARG A 216 -11.25 -1.15 -14.92
CA ARG A 216 -12.46 -0.31 -14.87
C ARG A 216 -13.67 -0.94 -15.54
N ALA A 217 -13.46 -1.76 -16.57
CA ALA A 217 -14.52 -2.55 -17.20
C ALA A 217 -14.94 -3.76 -16.35
N GLY A 218 -14.21 -4.04 -15.27
CA GLY A 218 -14.39 -5.21 -14.42
C GLY A 218 -13.94 -6.51 -15.12
N GLU A 219 -13.17 -6.45 -16.20
CA GLU A 219 -12.63 -7.63 -16.90
C GLU A 219 -11.54 -8.33 -16.09
N ILE A 220 -10.75 -7.53 -15.36
CA ILE A 220 -9.69 -8.02 -14.48
C ILE A 220 -9.86 -7.43 -13.08
N TYR A 221 -9.21 -8.08 -12.12
CA TYR A 221 -9.09 -7.58 -10.75
C TYR A 221 -7.62 -7.64 -10.32
N PHE A 222 -7.08 -6.51 -9.81
CA PHE A 222 -5.74 -6.47 -9.25
C PHE A 222 -5.73 -7.18 -7.90
N GLN A 223 -4.92 -8.23 -7.79
CA GLN A 223 -4.82 -9.04 -6.59
C GLN A 223 -3.44 -9.69 -6.55
N ASP A 224 -2.78 -9.62 -5.39
CA ASP A 224 -1.47 -10.24 -5.19
C ASP A 224 -1.48 -11.75 -5.50
N GLU A 225 -0.39 -12.25 -6.08
CA GLU A 225 -0.23 -13.64 -6.49
C GLU A 225 -0.45 -14.60 -5.31
N ALA A 226 0.07 -14.30 -4.11
CA ALA A 226 -0.11 -15.14 -2.94
C ALA A 226 -1.56 -15.14 -2.44
N SER A 227 -2.28 -14.01 -2.57
CA SER A 227 -3.70 -13.95 -2.21
C SER A 227 -4.59 -14.79 -3.13
N GLN A 228 -4.22 -14.91 -4.41
CA GLN A 228 -4.93 -15.78 -5.37
C GLN A 228 -4.68 -17.26 -5.09
N LEU A 229 -3.52 -17.63 -4.53
CA LEU A 229 -3.21 -19.01 -4.15
C LEU A 229 -4.13 -19.54 -3.03
N VAL A 230 -4.59 -18.67 -2.12
CA VAL A 230 -5.51 -19.08 -1.04
C VAL A 230 -6.81 -19.64 -1.63
N ALA A 231 -7.33 -19.00 -2.68
CA ALA A 231 -8.56 -19.43 -3.32
C ALA A 231 -8.42 -20.79 -4.02
N SER A 232 -7.28 -21.07 -4.63
CA SER A 232 -7.04 -22.37 -5.26
C SER A 232 -6.87 -23.51 -4.25
N ALA A 233 -6.60 -23.20 -2.98
CA ALA A 233 -6.61 -24.17 -1.89
C ALA A 233 -8.02 -24.51 -1.40
N VAL A 234 -9.01 -23.66 -1.65
CA VAL A 234 -10.41 -23.90 -1.29
C VAL A 234 -10.99 -24.96 -2.22
N ARG A 235 -11.16 -26.18 -1.69
CA ARG A 235 -11.81 -27.29 -2.39
C ARG A 235 -13.21 -27.47 -1.82
N ALA A 236 -14.20 -26.90 -2.49
CA ALA A 236 -15.61 -27.10 -2.16
C ALA A 236 -16.29 -27.95 -3.24
N SER A 237 -16.96 -29.03 -2.83
CA SER A 237 -17.82 -29.86 -3.68
C SER A 237 -19.16 -29.16 -3.93
N ASP A 238 -19.84 -29.46 -5.04
CA ASP A 238 -21.16 -28.88 -5.36
C ASP A 238 -22.14 -29.01 -4.18
N GLY A 239 -22.84 -27.92 -3.87
CA GLY A 239 -23.77 -27.82 -2.73
C GLY A 239 -23.14 -27.56 -1.36
N GLU A 240 -21.83 -27.69 -1.18
CA GLU A 240 -21.16 -27.39 0.10
C GLU A 240 -21.18 -25.88 0.41
N SER A 241 -21.55 -25.55 1.64
CA SER A 241 -21.63 -24.19 2.17
C SER A 241 -20.25 -23.61 2.52
N ILE A 242 -20.03 -22.34 2.20
CA ILE A 242 -18.75 -21.65 2.41
C ILE A 242 -18.97 -20.38 3.24
N ILE A 243 -18.10 -20.13 4.21
CA ILE A 243 -18.02 -18.85 4.91
C ILE A 243 -16.61 -18.26 4.85
N ASP A 244 -16.53 -16.97 4.55
CA ASP A 244 -15.34 -16.13 4.69
C ASP A 244 -15.51 -15.20 5.90
N ILE A 245 -14.74 -15.44 6.96
CA ILE A 245 -14.97 -14.87 8.29
C ILE A 245 -14.55 -13.40 8.40
N CYS A 246 -13.49 -13.02 7.69
CA CYS A 246 -12.90 -11.68 7.71
C CYS A 246 -12.69 -11.20 6.28
N ALA A 247 -13.80 -11.18 5.55
CA ALA A 247 -13.83 -11.19 4.10
C ALA A 247 -13.38 -9.88 3.47
N ALA A 248 -13.55 -8.74 4.14
CA ALA A 248 -13.37 -7.45 3.48
C ALA A 248 -11.88 -7.12 3.24
N PRO A 249 -11.51 -6.57 2.06
CA PRO A 249 -12.38 -5.95 1.05
C PRO A 249 -12.90 -6.91 -0.04
N GLY A 250 -12.83 -8.22 0.14
CA GLY A 250 -13.47 -9.21 -0.74
C GLY A 250 -12.56 -9.81 -1.81
N SER A 251 -11.24 -9.62 -1.73
CA SER A 251 -10.32 -10.12 -2.77
C SER A 251 -10.33 -11.65 -2.87
N LYS A 252 -10.37 -12.34 -1.73
CA LYS A 252 -10.48 -13.81 -1.62
C LYS A 252 -11.92 -14.28 -1.85
N THR A 253 -12.88 -13.56 -1.29
CA THR A 253 -14.31 -13.83 -1.50
C THR A 253 -14.68 -13.83 -2.99
N GLY A 254 -14.15 -12.88 -3.77
CA GLY A 254 -14.38 -12.76 -5.21
C GLY A 254 -13.73 -13.85 -6.08
N THR A 255 -13.01 -14.79 -5.47
CA THR A 255 -12.48 -15.99 -6.13
C THR A 255 -13.19 -17.28 -5.70
N LEU A 256 -14.13 -17.21 -4.77
CA LEU A 256 -14.84 -18.41 -4.31
C LEU A 256 -15.73 -18.97 -5.41
N PRO A 257 -15.92 -20.31 -5.46
CA PRO A 257 -16.81 -20.93 -6.42
C PRO A 257 -18.26 -20.64 -6.03
N VAL A 258 -18.84 -19.59 -6.60
CA VAL A 258 -20.24 -19.20 -6.36
C VAL A 258 -21.16 -19.91 -7.36
N SER A 259 -22.25 -20.48 -6.88
CA SER A 259 -23.31 -21.10 -7.70
C SER A 259 -24.67 -20.92 -7.03
N SER A 260 -25.76 -21.00 -7.80
CA SER A 260 -27.12 -20.73 -7.31
C SER A 260 -27.61 -21.71 -6.24
N ASP A 261 -27.00 -22.88 -6.14
CA ASP A 261 -27.30 -23.96 -5.19
C ASP A 261 -26.36 -23.99 -3.98
N ARG A 262 -25.39 -23.07 -3.91
CA ARG A 262 -24.40 -22.99 -2.83
C ARG A 262 -24.65 -21.77 -1.95
N LEU A 263 -24.68 -21.98 -0.63
CA LEU A 263 -24.65 -20.89 0.34
C LEU A 263 -23.20 -20.37 0.49
N VAL A 264 -22.96 -19.13 0.10
CA VAL A 264 -21.70 -18.41 0.39
C VAL A 264 -22.00 -17.22 1.29
N VAL A 265 -21.35 -17.19 2.45
CA VAL A 265 -21.43 -16.09 3.42
C VAL A 265 -20.09 -15.37 3.51
N ALA A 266 -20.11 -14.04 3.50
CA ALA A 266 -18.92 -13.22 3.70
C ALA A 266 -19.19 -12.21 4.81
N GLY A 267 -18.35 -12.21 5.84
CA GLY A 267 -18.51 -11.32 6.99
C GLY A 267 -17.31 -10.47 7.32
N ASP A 268 -17.57 -9.39 8.05
CA ASP A 268 -16.56 -8.50 8.62
C ASP A 268 -17.20 -7.68 9.75
N VAL A 269 -16.39 -7.26 10.72
CA VAL A 269 -16.86 -6.41 11.83
C VAL A 269 -17.26 -5.01 11.39
N SER A 270 -16.66 -4.52 10.30
CA SER A 270 -16.83 -3.15 9.84
C SER A 270 -17.86 -3.04 8.72
N TRP A 271 -18.98 -2.37 9.01
CA TRP A 271 -19.99 -2.07 8.01
C TRP A 271 -19.44 -1.30 6.79
N PRO A 272 -18.62 -0.23 6.94
CA PRO A 272 -17.98 0.41 5.78
C PRO A 272 -17.16 -0.55 4.92
N ARG A 273 -16.41 -1.49 5.53
CA ARG A 273 -15.63 -2.48 4.79
C ARG A 273 -16.53 -3.48 4.06
N LEU A 274 -17.68 -3.85 4.63
CA LEU A 274 -18.69 -4.69 3.95
C LEU A 274 -19.31 -3.98 2.73
N VAL A 275 -19.52 -2.66 2.81
CA VAL A 275 -19.98 -1.86 1.66
C VAL A 275 -18.92 -1.89 0.54
N THR A 276 -17.64 -1.71 0.89
CA THR A 276 -16.54 -1.85 -0.08
C THR A 276 -16.46 -3.25 -0.67
N LEU A 277 -16.60 -4.29 0.17
CA LEU A 277 -16.64 -5.68 -0.28
C LEU A 277 -17.77 -5.89 -1.31
N ARG A 278 -19.00 -5.45 -0.99
CA ARG A 278 -20.15 -5.55 -1.92
C ARG A 278 -19.83 -4.92 -3.27
N SER A 279 -19.34 -3.68 -3.26
CA SER A 279 -19.01 -2.95 -4.47
C SER A 279 -17.91 -3.67 -5.28
N ASN A 280 -16.90 -4.22 -4.62
CA ASN A 280 -15.83 -4.98 -5.27
C ASN A 280 -16.34 -6.28 -5.89
N LEU A 281 -17.24 -6.99 -5.23
CA LEU A 281 -17.83 -8.23 -5.75
C LEU A 281 -18.72 -7.95 -6.96
N GLU A 282 -19.60 -6.96 -6.88
CA GLU A 282 -20.48 -6.54 -7.98
C GLU A 282 -19.67 -6.12 -9.21
N HIS A 283 -18.57 -5.38 -9.00
CA HIS A 283 -17.63 -4.98 -10.05
C HIS A 283 -17.01 -6.21 -10.75
N GLN A 284 -16.64 -7.22 -9.98
CA GLN A 284 -16.12 -8.49 -10.47
C GLN A 284 -17.18 -9.43 -11.07
N GLY A 285 -18.47 -9.09 -10.97
CA GLY A 285 -19.58 -9.93 -11.46
C GLY A 285 -19.96 -11.08 -10.52
N VAL A 286 -19.59 -10.99 -9.23
CA VAL A 286 -19.91 -11.99 -8.20
C VAL A 286 -21.07 -11.45 -7.36
N VAL A 287 -22.26 -12.06 -7.45
CA VAL A 287 -23.50 -11.47 -6.88
C VAL A 287 -24.23 -12.36 -5.87
N ASP A 288 -24.09 -13.68 -5.94
CA ASP A 288 -24.82 -14.62 -5.06
C ASP A 288 -24.05 -14.88 -3.75
N ILE A 289 -23.73 -13.81 -3.01
CA ILE A 289 -23.04 -13.87 -1.70
C ILE A 289 -23.87 -13.15 -0.64
N THR A 290 -24.11 -13.85 0.47
CA THR A 290 -24.76 -13.26 1.67
C THR A 290 -23.73 -12.51 2.50
N LEU A 291 -23.96 -11.21 2.72
CA LEU A 291 -23.09 -10.40 3.57
C LEU A 291 -23.63 -10.33 4.99
N CYS A 292 -22.77 -10.53 5.98
CA CYS A 292 -23.16 -10.50 7.38
C CYS A 292 -22.17 -9.67 8.21
N GLN A 293 -22.67 -8.71 8.99
CA GLN A 293 -21.84 -7.97 9.94
C GLN A 293 -21.83 -8.69 11.28
N TYR A 294 -20.63 -9.02 11.78
CA TYR A 294 -20.44 -9.60 13.11
C TYR A 294 -19.03 -9.36 13.60
N ASP A 295 -18.84 -9.49 14.91
CA ASP A 295 -17.53 -9.61 15.53
C ASP A 295 -17.22 -11.10 15.70
N ALA A 296 -16.09 -11.54 15.14
CA ALA A 296 -15.67 -12.94 15.17
C ALA A 296 -15.03 -13.36 16.52
N GLU A 297 -14.80 -12.41 17.44
CA GLU A 297 -14.31 -12.68 18.79
C GLU A 297 -15.42 -13.03 19.78
N VAL A 298 -16.68 -12.81 19.40
CA VAL A 298 -17.86 -13.12 20.20
C VAL A 298 -18.70 -14.21 19.53
N GLU A 299 -19.77 -14.63 20.20
CA GLU A 299 -20.70 -15.61 19.64
C GLU A 299 -21.33 -15.09 18.34
N LEU A 300 -21.16 -15.86 17.26
CA LEU A 300 -21.64 -15.49 15.94
C LEU A 300 -23.18 -15.57 15.88
N PRO A 301 -23.84 -14.73 15.05
CA PRO A 301 -25.31 -14.72 14.94
C PRO A 301 -25.91 -16.02 14.36
N PHE A 302 -25.07 -16.96 13.93
CA PHE A 302 -25.41 -18.26 13.38
C PHE A 302 -24.65 -19.39 14.12
N ALA A 303 -24.39 -19.23 15.42
CA ALA A 303 -23.64 -20.20 16.23
C ALA A 303 -24.21 -21.63 16.20
N ASP A 304 -25.53 -21.78 16.01
CA ASP A 304 -26.20 -23.09 15.87
C ASP A 304 -26.09 -23.70 14.45
N SER A 305 -25.42 -23.00 13.52
CA SER A 305 -25.24 -23.43 12.13
C SER A 305 -23.81 -23.89 11.87
N THR A 306 -23.64 -24.74 10.86
CA THR A 306 -22.33 -25.24 10.42
C THR A 306 -22.09 -24.87 8.96
N PHE A 307 -20.81 -24.64 8.61
CA PHE A 307 -20.35 -24.49 7.24
C PHE A 307 -19.41 -25.62 6.88
N ASP A 308 -19.45 -26.08 5.64
CA ASP A 308 -18.57 -27.15 5.13
C ASP A 308 -17.14 -26.64 4.92
N VAL A 309 -17.01 -25.38 4.50
CA VAL A 309 -15.72 -24.70 4.32
C VAL A 309 -15.71 -23.37 5.08
N VAL A 310 -14.70 -23.20 5.92
CA VAL A 310 -14.45 -21.96 6.66
C VAL A 310 -13.12 -21.36 6.23
N ILE A 311 -13.16 -20.12 5.75
CA ILE A 311 -11.98 -19.34 5.39
C ILE A 311 -11.76 -18.28 6.47
N VAL A 312 -10.56 -18.26 7.02
CA VAL A 312 -10.16 -17.30 8.05
C VAL A 312 -8.94 -16.53 7.56
N ASP A 313 -9.19 -15.38 6.94
CA ASP A 313 -8.15 -14.38 6.67
C ASP A 313 -8.02 -13.45 7.88
N ALA A 314 -7.44 -13.98 8.96
CA ALA A 314 -7.40 -13.29 10.25
C ALA A 314 -6.73 -11.91 10.14
N PRO A 315 -7.23 -10.89 10.88
CA PRO A 315 -6.52 -9.64 11.07
C PRO A 315 -5.09 -9.92 11.56
N CYS A 316 -4.09 -9.38 10.86
CA CYS A 316 -2.69 -9.60 11.19
C CYS A 316 -1.90 -8.28 11.19
N SER A 317 -0.64 -8.33 11.62
CA SER A 317 0.26 -7.16 11.62
C SER A 317 0.51 -6.56 10.22
N GLY A 318 0.12 -7.26 9.15
CA GLY A 318 0.23 -6.78 7.78
C GLY A 318 1.67 -6.70 7.26
N THR A 319 2.65 -7.23 8.01
CA THR A 319 4.08 -7.19 7.66
C THR A 319 4.39 -7.80 6.30
N GLY A 320 3.67 -8.84 5.90
CA GLY A 320 3.78 -9.43 4.55
C GLY A 320 3.38 -8.50 3.41
N THR A 321 2.69 -7.39 3.71
CA THR A 321 2.21 -6.42 2.71
C THR A 321 2.97 -5.10 2.74
N ILE A 322 4.07 -4.99 3.52
CA ILE A 322 4.89 -3.75 3.64
C ILE A 322 5.33 -3.22 2.27
N ARG A 323 5.53 -4.10 1.29
CA ARG A 323 5.88 -3.70 -0.09
C ARG A 323 4.80 -2.87 -0.79
N HIS A 324 3.53 -3.19 -0.52
CA HIS A 324 2.36 -2.49 -1.06
C HIS A 324 1.92 -1.33 -0.17
N ASN A 325 2.06 -1.47 1.15
CA ASN A 325 1.67 -0.49 2.16
C ASN A 325 2.89 -0.13 3.03
N PRO A 326 3.82 0.70 2.52
CA PRO A 326 5.10 0.95 3.17
C PRO A 326 4.98 1.50 4.58
N GLU A 327 3.91 2.23 4.88
CA GLU A 327 3.65 2.85 6.18
C GLU A 327 3.38 1.86 7.31
N ILE A 328 3.00 0.61 7.02
CA ILE A 328 2.76 -0.42 8.04
C ILE A 328 3.96 -0.52 8.98
N ARG A 329 5.18 -0.55 8.40
CA ARG A 329 6.43 -0.67 9.15
C ARG A 329 6.67 0.49 10.14
N TYR A 330 5.98 1.63 10.01
CA TYR A 330 6.13 2.77 10.93
C TYR A 330 5.03 2.85 11.99
N LYS A 331 3.93 2.10 11.81
CA LYS A 331 2.81 2.04 12.74
C LYS A 331 2.95 0.87 13.73
N LEU A 332 3.71 -0.15 13.36
CA LEU A 332 3.97 -1.31 14.21
C LEU A 332 4.85 -0.94 15.41
N ASN A 333 4.59 -1.63 16.52
CA ASN A 333 5.41 -1.65 17.72
C ASN A 333 5.64 -3.09 18.19
N GLU A 334 6.57 -3.29 19.13
CA GLU A 334 6.93 -4.64 19.61
C GLU A 334 5.75 -5.39 20.25
N ALA A 335 4.77 -4.68 20.84
CA ALA A 335 3.62 -5.30 21.50
C ALA A 335 2.52 -5.76 20.51
N ASP A 336 2.68 -5.49 19.21
CA ASP A 336 1.77 -5.99 18.16
C ASP A 336 2.08 -7.45 17.73
N PHE A 337 3.07 -8.11 18.35
CA PHE A 337 3.53 -9.48 18.07
C PHE A 337 3.55 -10.35 19.32
#